data_AF-A0A166RJV4-F1
#
_entry.id   AF-A0A166RJV4-F1
#
_cell.length_a   1.000
_cell.length_b   1.000
_cell.length_c   1.000
_cell.angle_alpha   90.00
_cell.angle_beta   90.00
_cell.angle_gamma   90.00
#
_symmetry.space_group_name_H-M   'P 1'
#
loop_
_entity.id
_entity.type
_entity.pdbx_description
1 polymer ?
#
loop_
_entity_poly.entity_id
_entity_poly.type
_entity_poly.pdbx_seq_one_letter_code
_entity_poly.pdbx_strand_id
1 'polypeptide(L)'
;MGIGETIINSIQLIYGIISEFFVPLGPPIIVSLLTAVVSVQLTFWYHDHRDRRNALKAFQSEIHLNDKETEMMIHDIFKKRNGFEDDSNTRNTVRLAISGYETLKNSGTLTRMPERAKKSIRSYYTILRLINRTLQQREDVRYNLPSSKRDHAIETVDSQLLTNICTICGPTRLELVADRLKDNDEVEGTLREYSNKKAGRDLGGIPIYGDYEEVSHHISNELESLRILPHWTDLKEKLFGY
;
A
#
# COMPACT_ATOMS: atom_id res chain seq x y z
N MET A 1 20.06 10.74 2.70
CA MET A 1 20.31 12.03 3.36
C MET A 1 19.02 12.44 4.04
N GLY A 2 19.00 12.42 5.37
CA GLY A 2 17.77 12.68 6.13
C GLY A 2 17.48 14.19 6.19
N ILE A 3 16.20 14.58 6.24
CA ILE A 3 15.80 16.00 6.34
C ILE A 3 16.46 16.68 7.57
N GLY A 4 16.71 15.92 8.64
CA GLY A 4 17.47 16.39 9.80
C GLY A 4 18.91 16.81 9.46
N GLU A 5 19.62 16.08 8.60
CA GLU A 5 20.96 16.48 8.13
C GLU A 5 20.89 17.74 7.27
N THR A 6 19.85 17.88 6.44
CA THR A 6 19.66 19.08 5.61
C THR A 6 19.38 20.30 6.48
N ILE A 7 18.55 20.17 7.53
CA ILE A 7 18.26 21.26 8.48
C ILE A 7 19.53 21.63 9.25
N ILE A 8 20.26 20.65 9.80
CA ILE A 8 21.51 20.90 10.55
C ILE A 8 22.55 21.58 9.67
N ASN A 9 22.80 21.07 8.46
CA ASN A 9 23.76 21.67 7.52
C ASN A 9 23.34 23.08 7.12
N SER A 10 22.04 23.33 6.96
CA SER A 10 21.51 24.66 6.66
C SER A 10 21.71 25.62 7.84
N ILE A 11 21.45 25.18 9.07
CA ILE A 11 21.67 25.99 10.29
C ILE A 11 23.16 26.31 10.46
N GLN A 12 24.05 25.33 10.25
CA GLN A 12 25.51 25.53 10.31
C GLN A 12 26.01 26.49 9.24
N LEU A 13 25.52 26.35 7.99
CA LEU A 13 25.84 27.27 6.90
C LEU A 13 25.38 28.71 7.23
N ILE A 14 24.16 28.86 7.72
CA ILE A 14 23.60 30.17 8.09
C ILE A 14 24.37 30.76 9.26
N TYR A 15 24.73 29.95 10.26
CA TYR A 15 25.55 30.40 11.39
C TYR A 15 26.93 30.89 10.91
N GLY A 16 27.58 30.16 10.00
CA GLY A 16 28.84 30.58 9.38
C GLY A 16 28.72 31.94 8.68
N ILE A 17 27.73 32.09 7.80
CA ILE A 17 27.47 33.35 7.07
C ILE A 17 27.16 34.50 8.03
N ILE A 18 26.35 34.26 9.06
CA ILE A 18 26.01 35.28 10.06
C ILE A 18 27.25 35.68 10.86
N SER A 19 28.10 34.73 11.26
CA SER A 19 29.29 35.00 12.04
C SER A 19 30.34 35.82 11.27
N GLU A 20 30.43 35.65 9.95
CA GLU A 20 31.38 36.38 9.11
C GLU A 20 30.87 37.77 8.69
N PHE A 21 29.57 37.93 8.42
CA PHE A 21 29.04 39.15 7.80
C PHE A 21 28.22 40.05 8.73
N PHE A 22 27.70 39.55 9.85
CA PHE A 22 26.66 40.23 10.65
C PHE A 22 27.10 40.68 12.06
N VAL A 23 28.39 40.60 12.40
CA VAL A 23 28.96 41.13 13.66
C VAL A 23 28.47 42.54 14.03
N PRO A 24 28.32 43.51 13.10
CA PRO A 24 27.88 44.87 13.47
C PRO A 24 26.36 45.05 13.64
N LEU A 25 25.51 44.07 13.26
CA LEU A 25 24.05 44.25 13.20
C LEU A 25 23.32 44.03 14.54
N GLY A 26 24.04 43.70 15.60
CA GLY A 26 23.51 43.54 16.95
C GLY A 26 22.68 42.24 17.13
N PRO A 27 22.59 41.71 18.37
CA PRO A 27 21.91 40.44 18.65
C PRO A 27 20.44 40.32 18.16
N PRO A 28 19.59 41.36 18.22
CA PRO A 28 18.17 41.23 17.87
C PRO A 28 17.92 40.91 16.38
N ILE A 29 18.74 41.47 15.48
CA ILE A 29 18.61 41.25 14.04
C ILE A 29 18.98 39.81 13.69
N ILE A 30 20.06 39.30 14.29
CA ILE A 30 20.53 37.92 14.10
C ILE A 30 19.47 36.91 14.58
N VAL A 31 18.89 37.12 15.76
CA VAL A 31 17.84 36.24 16.31
C VAL A 31 16.60 36.24 15.42
N SER A 32 16.19 37.40 14.90
CA SER A 32 15.04 37.52 14.01
C SER A 32 15.24 36.77 12.70
N LEU A 33 16.43 36.89 12.09
CA LEU A 33 16.78 36.16 10.86
C LEU A 33 16.80 34.64 11.07
N LEU A 34 17.45 34.17 12.15
CA LEU A 34 17.47 32.75 12.49
C LEU A 34 16.06 32.21 12.73
N THR A 35 15.24 32.95 13.48
CA THR A 35 13.85 32.57 13.76
C THR A 35 13.04 32.46 12.46
N ALA A 36 13.21 33.39 11.52
CA ALA A 36 12.53 33.34 10.23
C ALA A 36 12.94 32.10 9.42
N VAL A 37 14.25 31.81 9.31
CA VAL A 37 14.72 30.64 8.55
C VAL A 37 14.26 29.33 9.20
N VAL A 38 14.41 29.20 10.51
CA VAL A 38 13.94 28.01 11.24
C VAL A 38 12.43 27.82 11.08
N SER A 39 11.65 28.90 11.14
CA SER A 39 10.20 28.84 10.94
C SER A 39 9.83 28.35 9.55
N VAL A 40 10.51 28.82 8.50
CA VAL A 40 10.30 28.39 7.12
C VAL A 40 10.66 26.90 6.96
N GLN A 41 11.81 26.47 7.48
CA GLN A 41 12.24 25.07 7.42
C GLN A 41 11.27 24.15 8.18
N LEU A 42 10.85 24.55 9.38
CA LEU A 42 9.89 23.80 10.18
C LEU A 42 8.53 23.70 9.47
N THR A 43 8.12 24.77 8.77
CA THR A 43 6.90 24.77 7.96
C THR A 43 6.99 23.77 6.82
N PHE A 44 8.08 23.78 6.04
CA PHE A 44 8.29 22.80 4.97
C PHE A 44 8.36 21.37 5.49
N TRP A 45 9.09 21.14 6.59
CA TRP A 45 9.17 19.84 7.24
C TRP A 45 7.79 19.36 7.70
N TYR A 46 7.01 20.23 8.34
CA TYR A 46 5.65 19.91 8.80
C TYR A 46 4.74 19.54 7.63
N HIS A 47 4.77 20.31 6.53
CA HIS A 47 3.99 20.02 5.33
C HIS A 47 4.39 18.67 4.71
N ASP A 48 5.68 18.45 4.47
CA ASP A 48 6.19 17.19 3.91
C ASP A 48 5.80 15.99 4.78
N HIS A 49 5.95 16.12 6.10
CA HIS A 49 5.61 15.07 7.06
C HIS A 49 4.09 14.81 7.13
N ARG A 50 3.28 15.86 7.07
CA ARG A 50 1.81 15.77 7.02
C ARG A 50 1.35 15.08 5.74
N ASP A 51 1.89 15.47 4.59
CA ASP A 51 1.51 14.94 3.28
C ASP A 51 1.91 13.46 3.16
N ARG A 52 3.12 13.11 3.63
CA ARG A 52 3.59 11.73 3.72
C ARG A 52 2.67 10.88 4.59
N ARG A 53 2.31 11.35 5.77
CA ARG A 53 1.41 10.65 6.69
C ARG A 53 0.02 10.47 6.09
N ASN A 54 -0.51 11.49 5.42
CA ASN A 54 -1.81 11.42 4.76
C ASN A 54 -1.80 10.41 3.61
N ALA A 55 -0.75 10.42 2.79
CA ALA A 55 -0.59 9.45 1.70
C ALA A 55 -0.51 8.01 2.21
N LEU A 56 0.25 7.77 3.28
CA LEU A 56 0.34 6.45 3.93
C LEU A 56 -0.99 6.00 4.54
N LYS A 57 -1.74 6.90 5.19
CA LYS A 57 -3.06 6.58 5.74
C LYS A 57 -4.07 6.24 4.65
N ALA A 58 -4.12 7.03 3.57
CA ALA A 58 -4.98 6.76 2.42
C ALA A 58 -4.65 5.40 1.80
N PHE A 59 -3.36 5.11 1.66
CA PHE A 59 -2.86 3.83 1.19
C PHE A 59 -3.24 2.66 2.11
N GLN A 60 -3.08 2.82 3.43
CA GLN A 60 -3.47 1.80 4.42
C GLN A 60 -4.98 1.51 4.38
N SER A 61 -5.82 2.55 4.30
CA SER A 61 -7.27 2.38 4.18
C SER A 61 -7.67 1.67 2.89
N GLU A 62 -6.98 1.97 1.78
CA GLU A 62 -7.21 1.30 0.50
C GLU A 62 -6.82 -0.18 0.54
N ILE A 63 -5.69 -0.52 1.17
CA ILE A 63 -5.29 -1.92 1.38
C ILE A 63 -6.37 -2.68 2.15
N HIS A 64 -6.87 -2.11 3.25
CA HIS A 64 -7.92 -2.75 4.05
C HIS A 64 -9.24 -2.88 3.30
N LEU A 65 -9.62 -1.85 2.54
CA LEU A 65 -10.81 -1.91 1.68
C LEU A 65 -10.67 -3.02 0.65
N ASN A 66 -9.55 -3.06 -0.08
CA ASN A 66 -9.32 -4.06 -1.12
C ASN A 66 -9.29 -5.48 -0.58
N ASP A 67 -8.78 -5.71 0.63
CA ASP A 67 -8.82 -7.03 1.28
C ASP A 67 -10.26 -7.48 1.60
N LYS A 68 -11.12 -6.55 2.03
CA LYS A 68 -12.54 -6.83 2.22
C LYS A 68 -13.24 -7.11 0.89
N GLU A 69 -13.03 -6.27 -0.11
CA GLU A 69 -13.62 -6.44 -1.46
C GLU A 69 -13.18 -7.75 -2.11
N THR A 70 -11.91 -8.14 -1.94
CA THR A 70 -11.39 -9.40 -2.48
C THR A 70 -12.07 -10.61 -1.85
N GLU A 71 -12.29 -10.60 -0.53
CA GLU A 71 -13.04 -11.67 0.14
C GLU A 71 -14.49 -11.73 -0.34
N MET A 72 -15.17 -10.59 -0.45
CA MET A 72 -16.55 -10.54 -0.95
C MET A 72 -16.61 -11.07 -2.38
N MET A 73 -15.64 -10.70 -3.22
CA MET A 73 -15.51 -11.17 -4.60
C MET A 73 -15.32 -12.69 -4.67
N ILE A 74 -14.49 -13.29 -3.80
CA ILE A 74 -14.34 -14.74 -3.76
C ILE A 74 -15.68 -15.40 -3.41
N HIS A 75 -16.35 -14.92 -2.36
CA HIS A 75 -17.64 -15.45 -1.95
C HIS A 75 -18.71 -15.28 -3.04
N ASP A 76 -18.72 -14.13 -3.72
CA ASP A 76 -19.71 -13.83 -4.75
C ASP A 76 -19.43 -14.58 -6.05
N ILE A 77 -18.19 -14.80 -6.46
CA ILE A 77 -17.94 -15.50 -7.72
C ILE A 77 -18.04 -17.01 -7.52
N PHE A 78 -17.51 -17.52 -6.40
CA PHE A 78 -17.20 -18.94 -6.25
C PHE A 78 -18.09 -19.70 -5.27
N LYS A 79 -19.06 -19.07 -4.60
CA LYS A 79 -20.02 -19.83 -3.79
C LYS A 79 -20.93 -20.68 -4.67
N LYS A 80 -20.90 -22.01 -4.47
CA LYS A 80 -21.86 -22.93 -5.11
C LYS A 80 -23.29 -22.50 -4.76
N ARG A 81 -24.15 -22.34 -5.77
CA ARG A 81 -25.59 -22.14 -5.59
C ARG A 81 -26.32 -23.47 -5.76
N ASN A 82 -27.29 -23.73 -4.89
CA ASN A 82 -28.28 -24.78 -5.13
C ASN A 82 -29.13 -24.33 -6.33
N GLY A 83 -29.32 -25.20 -7.32
CA GLY A 83 -29.85 -24.89 -8.66
C GLY A 83 -31.29 -24.36 -8.77
N PHE A 84 -31.83 -23.72 -7.73
CA PHE A 84 -33.16 -23.12 -7.67
C PHE A 84 -33.16 -21.58 -7.72
N GLU A 85 -32.01 -20.93 -7.57
CA GLU A 85 -31.92 -19.46 -7.67
C GLU A 85 -31.26 -19.06 -8.98
N ASP A 86 -32.09 -18.92 -10.02
CA ASP A 86 -31.80 -18.21 -11.26
C ASP A 86 -31.78 -16.69 -10.99
N ASP A 87 -30.92 -16.28 -10.07
CA ASP A 87 -30.74 -14.87 -9.76
C ASP A 87 -29.59 -14.35 -10.63
N SER A 88 -29.90 -14.25 -11.92
CA SER A 88 -29.43 -13.30 -12.96
C SER A 88 -28.09 -12.57 -12.78
N ASN A 89 -27.08 -13.15 -12.13
CA ASN A 89 -25.69 -12.72 -12.16
C ASN A 89 -25.51 -11.20 -11.91
N THR A 90 -26.37 -10.50 -11.16
CA THR A 90 -26.27 -9.05 -10.85
C THR A 90 -25.13 -8.73 -9.87
N ARG A 91 -24.13 -9.62 -9.77
CA ARG A 91 -22.93 -9.44 -8.98
C ARG A 91 -22.03 -8.42 -9.67
N ASN A 92 -22.28 -7.15 -9.39
CA ASN A 92 -21.34 -6.06 -9.63
C ASN A 92 -20.16 -6.25 -8.68
N THR A 93 -19.19 -7.07 -9.09
CA THR A 93 -17.90 -7.13 -8.42
C THR A 93 -17.23 -5.76 -8.61
N VAL A 94 -17.11 -5.01 -7.51
CA VAL A 94 -16.55 -3.67 -7.54
C VAL A 94 -15.07 -3.77 -7.89
N ARG A 95 -14.60 -2.91 -8.79
CA ARG A 95 -13.17 -2.81 -9.10
C ARG A 95 -12.40 -2.41 -7.85
N LEU A 96 -11.26 -3.05 -7.64
CA LEU A 96 -10.37 -2.77 -6.52
C LEU A 96 -9.77 -1.37 -6.67
N ALA A 97 -9.72 -0.63 -5.56
CA ALA A 97 -9.26 0.74 -5.51
C ALA A 97 -7.73 0.83 -5.71
N ILE A 98 -7.29 1.84 -6.46
CA ILE A 98 -5.86 2.11 -6.73
C ILE A 98 -5.44 3.56 -6.50
N SER A 99 -6.34 4.39 -6.01
CA SER A 99 -6.12 5.84 -5.87
C SER A 99 -5.17 6.16 -4.73
N GLY A 100 -5.19 5.38 -3.64
CA GLY A 100 -4.25 5.44 -2.53
C GLY A 100 -2.82 5.18 -3.00
N TYR A 101 -2.61 4.18 -3.87
CA TYR A 101 -1.29 3.95 -4.46
C TYR A 101 -0.80 5.09 -5.35
N GLU A 102 -1.66 5.62 -6.21
CA GLU A 102 -1.27 6.77 -7.04
C GLU A 102 -0.95 8.00 -6.18
N THR A 103 -1.66 8.21 -5.06
CA THR A 103 -1.34 9.27 -4.10
C THR A 103 0.02 9.03 -3.42
N LEU A 104 0.30 7.79 -3.00
CA LEU A 104 1.58 7.40 -2.41
C LEU A 104 2.75 7.60 -3.38
N LYS A 105 2.52 7.29 -4.66
CA LYS A 105 3.50 7.46 -5.74
C LYS A 105 3.71 8.93 -6.09
N ASN A 106 2.64 9.69 -6.29
CA ASN A 106 2.69 11.09 -6.75
C ASN A 106 3.20 12.04 -5.66
N SER A 107 3.01 11.72 -4.38
CA SER A 107 3.60 12.46 -3.27
C SER A 107 5.12 12.28 -3.13
N GLY A 108 5.73 11.37 -3.90
CA GLY A 108 7.13 10.97 -3.71
C GLY A 108 7.37 10.15 -2.44
N THR A 109 6.32 9.81 -1.69
CA THR A 109 6.46 8.98 -0.47
C THR A 109 7.03 7.60 -0.82
N LEU A 110 6.54 6.99 -1.90
CA LEU A 110 7.00 5.68 -2.35
C LEU A 110 8.49 5.66 -2.74
N THR A 111 9.04 6.77 -3.26
CA THR A 111 10.45 6.80 -3.68
C THR A 111 11.41 6.81 -2.49
N ARG A 112 10.96 7.35 -1.36
CA ARG A 112 11.71 7.45 -0.09
C ARG A 112 11.64 6.19 0.78
N MET A 113 10.74 5.25 0.46
CA MET A 113 10.64 3.97 1.17
C MET A 113 11.82 3.05 0.87
N PRO A 114 12.14 2.10 1.78
CA PRO A 114 13.10 1.04 1.50
C PRO A 114 12.77 0.26 0.21
N GLU A 115 13.78 -0.12 -0.57
CA GLU A 115 13.59 -0.79 -1.86
C GLU A 115 12.76 -2.08 -1.77
N ARG A 116 12.89 -2.83 -0.66
CA ARG A 116 12.06 -4.01 -0.40
C ARG A 116 10.57 -3.65 -0.27
N ALA A 117 10.24 -2.63 0.50
CA ALA A 117 8.86 -2.16 0.67
C ALA A 117 8.30 -1.63 -0.65
N LYS A 118 9.11 -0.83 -1.39
CA LYS A 118 8.76 -0.33 -2.72
C LYS A 118 8.43 -1.47 -3.70
N LYS A 119 9.27 -2.51 -3.77
CA LYS A 119 9.04 -3.68 -4.63
C LYS A 119 7.77 -4.42 -4.24
N SER A 120 7.56 -4.66 -2.94
CA SER A 120 6.37 -5.34 -2.40
C SER A 120 5.08 -4.58 -2.73
N ILE A 121 5.07 -3.26 -2.50
CA ILE A 121 3.94 -2.39 -2.85
C ILE A 121 3.68 -2.43 -4.36
N ARG A 122 4.71 -2.29 -5.20
CA ARG A 122 4.55 -2.32 -6.66
C ARG A 122 4.00 -3.66 -7.16
N SER A 123 4.50 -4.77 -6.60
CA SER A 123 4.06 -6.13 -6.91
C SER A 123 2.57 -6.30 -6.58
N TYR A 124 2.17 -5.96 -5.35
CA TYR A 124 0.79 -5.98 -4.90
C TYR A 124 -0.14 -5.21 -5.85
N TYR A 125 0.20 -3.96 -6.21
CA TYR A 125 -0.61 -3.17 -7.13
C TYR A 125 -0.58 -3.63 -8.58
N THR A 126 0.48 -4.33 -8.99
CA THR A 126 0.51 -4.96 -10.32
C THR A 126 -0.53 -6.06 -10.39
N ILE A 127 -0.66 -6.87 -9.34
CA ILE A 127 -1.67 -7.93 -9.28
C ILE A 127 -3.07 -7.33 -9.12
N LEU A 128 -3.27 -6.28 -8.32
CA LEU A 128 -4.58 -5.58 -8.27
C LEU A 128 -5.04 -5.07 -9.64
N ARG A 129 -4.11 -4.54 -10.45
CA ARG A 129 -4.43 -4.12 -11.83
C ARG A 129 -4.76 -5.31 -12.73
N LEU A 130 -4.09 -6.44 -12.55
CA LEU A 130 -4.43 -7.68 -13.26
C LEU A 130 -5.83 -8.15 -12.88
N ILE A 131 -6.18 -8.17 -11.59
CA ILE A 131 -7.53 -8.49 -11.10
C ILE A 131 -8.57 -7.57 -11.75
N ASN A 132 -8.37 -6.26 -11.72
CA ASN A 132 -9.29 -5.31 -12.33
C ASN A 132 -9.44 -5.51 -13.84
N ARG A 133 -8.36 -5.88 -14.54
CA ARG A 133 -8.41 -6.22 -15.97
C ARG A 133 -9.19 -7.51 -16.21
N THR A 134 -8.98 -8.54 -15.39
CA THR A 134 -9.71 -9.81 -15.48
C THR A 134 -11.20 -9.63 -15.18
N LEU A 135 -11.56 -8.78 -14.21
CA LEU A 135 -12.95 -8.38 -13.95
C LEU A 135 -13.58 -7.70 -15.17
N GLN A 136 -12.86 -6.77 -15.80
CA GLN A 136 -13.35 -6.14 -17.03
C GLN A 136 -13.55 -7.17 -18.15
N GLN A 137 -12.61 -8.08 -18.34
CA GLN A 137 -12.73 -9.15 -19.32
C GLN A 137 -13.94 -10.04 -19.05
N ARG A 138 -14.23 -10.32 -17.76
CA ARG A 138 -15.42 -11.08 -17.35
C ARG A 138 -16.70 -10.37 -17.77
N GLU A 139 -16.79 -9.06 -17.54
CA GLU A 139 -17.92 -8.23 -17.99
C GLU A 139 -18.03 -8.22 -19.52
N ASP A 140 -16.92 -8.02 -20.22
CA ASP A 140 -16.88 -8.00 -21.68
C ASP A 140 -17.38 -9.35 -22.26
N VAL A 141 -16.95 -10.48 -21.68
CA VAL A 141 -17.41 -11.81 -22.08
C VAL A 141 -18.92 -11.96 -21.86
N ARG A 142 -19.39 -11.50 -20.70
CA ARG A 142 -20.80 -11.60 -20.32
C ARG A 142 -21.72 -10.83 -21.27
N TYR A 143 -21.33 -9.62 -21.67
CA TYR A 143 -22.17 -8.76 -22.51
C TYR A 143 -21.97 -8.97 -24.01
N ASN A 144 -20.77 -9.38 -24.45
CA ASN A 144 -20.44 -9.41 -25.88
C ASN A 144 -20.43 -10.82 -26.50
N LEU A 145 -20.43 -11.90 -25.72
CA LEU A 145 -20.49 -13.26 -26.28
C LEU A 145 -21.90 -13.88 -26.31
N PRO A 146 -22.21 -14.67 -27.34
CA PRO A 146 -23.42 -15.48 -27.39
C PRO A 146 -23.38 -16.58 -26.31
N SER A 147 -24.56 -16.94 -25.80
CA SER A 147 -24.73 -17.85 -24.66
C SER A 147 -23.95 -19.16 -24.80
N SER A 148 -23.88 -19.75 -25.99
CA SER A 148 -23.22 -21.04 -26.24
C SER A 148 -21.70 -21.04 -26.06
N LYS A 149 -21.05 -19.87 -26.05
CA LYS A 149 -19.60 -19.73 -25.81
C LYS A 149 -19.28 -19.01 -24.50
N ARG A 150 -20.31 -18.47 -23.84
CA ARG A 150 -20.17 -17.57 -22.69
C ARG A 150 -19.70 -18.34 -21.47
N ASP A 151 -20.32 -19.48 -21.16
CA ASP A 151 -20.09 -20.17 -19.89
C ASP A 151 -18.65 -20.66 -19.76
N HIS A 152 -18.11 -21.30 -20.80
CA HIS A 152 -16.71 -21.74 -20.82
C HIS A 152 -15.71 -20.57 -20.77
N ALA A 153 -16.03 -19.45 -21.43
CA ALA A 153 -15.19 -18.27 -21.39
C ALA A 153 -15.19 -17.61 -20.00
N ILE A 154 -16.35 -17.57 -19.33
CA ILE A 154 -16.47 -17.07 -17.95
C ILE A 154 -15.68 -17.96 -17.00
N GLU A 155 -15.81 -19.28 -17.10
CA GLU A 155 -15.07 -20.24 -16.27
C GLU A 155 -13.55 -20.07 -16.37
N THR A 156 -13.05 -19.85 -17.59
CA THR A 156 -11.63 -19.56 -17.85
C THR A 156 -11.18 -18.26 -17.16
N VAL A 157 -11.99 -17.20 -17.27
CA VAL A 157 -11.72 -15.90 -16.64
C VAL A 157 -11.79 -16.01 -15.11
N ASP A 158 -12.77 -16.74 -14.58
CA ASP A 158 -12.97 -16.95 -13.15
C ASP A 158 -11.79 -17.74 -12.55
N SER A 159 -11.25 -18.74 -13.26
CA SER A 159 -10.05 -19.48 -12.85
C SER A 159 -8.81 -18.58 -12.75
N GLN A 160 -8.62 -17.68 -13.71
CA GLN A 160 -7.54 -16.68 -13.69
C GLN A 160 -7.72 -15.68 -12.55
N LEU A 161 -8.96 -15.26 -12.31
CA LEU A 161 -9.32 -14.35 -11.23
C LEU A 161 -9.01 -14.96 -9.86
N LEU A 162 -9.41 -16.22 -9.63
CA LEU A 162 -9.11 -16.96 -8.41
C LEU A 162 -7.60 -17.04 -8.17
N THR A 163 -6.82 -17.35 -9.21
CA THR A 163 -5.36 -17.41 -9.14
C THR A 163 -4.74 -16.07 -8.74
N ASN A 164 -5.18 -14.97 -9.37
CA ASN A 164 -4.68 -13.63 -9.06
C ASN A 164 -5.04 -13.22 -7.62
N ILE A 165 -6.25 -13.52 -7.17
CA ILE A 165 -6.69 -13.27 -5.80
C ILE A 165 -5.85 -14.08 -4.80
N CYS A 166 -5.62 -15.36 -5.06
CA CYS A 166 -4.78 -16.20 -4.21
C CYS A 166 -3.34 -15.67 -4.10
N THR A 167 -2.86 -15.03 -5.16
CA THR A 167 -1.52 -14.43 -5.19
C THR A 167 -1.40 -13.23 -4.25
N ILE A 168 -2.44 -12.41 -4.07
CA ILE A 168 -2.39 -11.24 -3.17
C ILE A 168 -2.77 -11.55 -1.71
N CYS A 169 -3.63 -12.53 -1.49
CA CYS A 169 -4.07 -12.90 -0.15
C CYS A 169 -2.96 -13.62 0.63
N GLY A 170 -2.78 -13.26 1.91
CA GLY A 170 -1.90 -13.99 2.81
C GLY A 170 -2.45 -15.38 3.17
N PRO A 171 -1.60 -16.31 3.67
CA PRO A 171 -2.03 -17.68 3.99
C PRO A 171 -3.17 -17.71 5.01
N THR A 172 -3.10 -16.89 6.05
CA THR A 172 -4.15 -16.74 7.07
C THR A 172 -5.50 -16.41 6.46
N ARG A 173 -5.50 -15.52 5.47
CA ARG A 173 -6.71 -15.06 4.78
C ARG A 173 -7.30 -16.15 3.90
N LEU A 174 -6.44 -16.89 3.19
CA LEU A 174 -6.85 -18.00 2.34
C LEU A 174 -7.54 -19.09 3.15
N GLU A 175 -7.01 -19.46 4.32
CA GLU A 175 -7.66 -20.43 5.22
C GLU A 175 -9.05 -19.94 5.67
N LEU A 176 -9.15 -18.68 6.08
CA LEU A 176 -10.42 -18.11 6.54
C LEU A 176 -11.48 -18.09 5.43
N VAL A 177 -11.09 -17.80 4.19
CA VAL A 177 -12.02 -17.82 3.05
C VAL A 177 -12.36 -19.25 2.65
N ALA A 178 -11.39 -20.16 2.65
CA ALA A 178 -11.62 -21.59 2.40
C ALA A 178 -12.65 -22.15 3.39
N ASP A 179 -12.53 -21.79 4.67
CA ASP A 179 -13.47 -22.21 5.69
C ASP A 179 -14.91 -21.70 5.49
N ARG A 180 -15.09 -20.60 4.76
CA ARG A 180 -16.40 -20.05 4.40
C ARG A 180 -16.97 -20.65 3.11
N LEU A 181 -16.14 -21.36 2.34
CA LEU A 181 -16.49 -21.98 1.07
C LEU A 181 -16.43 -23.52 1.14
N LYS A 182 -16.61 -24.11 2.33
CA LYS A 182 -16.56 -25.58 2.55
C LYS A 182 -17.51 -26.41 1.71
N ASP A 183 -18.55 -25.79 1.15
CA ASP A 183 -19.49 -26.46 0.25
C ASP A 183 -18.94 -26.53 -1.20
N ASN A 184 -17.82 -25.86 -1.49
CA ASN A 184 -17.14 -25.84 -2.79
C ASN A 184 -15.74 -26.49 -2.72
N ASP A 185 -15.70 -27.83 -2.75
CA ASP A 185 -14.48 -28.64 -2.65
C ASP A 185 -13.33 -28.20 -3.58
N GLU A 186 -13.65 -27.81 -4.83
CA GLU A 186 -12.64 -27.40 -5.82
C GLU A 186 -11.96 -26.09 -5.43
N VAL A 187 -12.76 -25.09 -5.07
CA VAL A 187 -12.26 -23.76 -4.71
C VAL A 187 -11.62 -23.79 -3.33
N GLU A 188 -12.21 -24.52 -2.38
CA GLU A 188 -11.61 -24.77 -1.07
C GLU A 188 -10.24 -25.43 -1.22
N GLY A 189 -10.14 -26.50 -2.01
CA GLY A 189 -8.89 -27.22 -2.25
C GLY A 189 -7.81 -26.30 -2.84
N THR A 190 -8.18 -25.47 -3.82
CA THR A 190 -7.28 -24.47 -4.41
C THR A 190 -6.79 -23.47 -3.36
N LEU A 191 -7.69 -22.90 -2.56
CA LEU A 191 -7.34 -21.92 -1.52
C LEU A 191 -6.38 -22.51 -0.48
N ARG A 192 -6.63 -23.74 -0.02
CA ARG A 192 -5.76 -24.43 0.94
C ARG A 192 -4.41 -24.81 0.33
N GLU A 193 -4.38 -25.21 -0.95
CA GLU A 193 -3.12 -25.46 -1.66
C GLU A 193 -2.24 -24.21 -1.70
N TYR A 194 -2.81 -23.06 -2.06
CA TYR A 194 -2.07 -21.78 -2.07
C TYR A 194 -1.64 -21.34 -0.67
N SER A 195 -2.50 -21.52 0.33
CA SER A 195 -2.18 -21.25 1.73
C SER A 195 -0.95 -22.06 2.18
N ASN A 196 -0.97 -23.37 1.95
CA ASN A 196 0.13 -24.26 2.30
C ASN A 196 1.44 -23.92 1.56
N LYS A 197 1.37 -23.63 0.25
CA LYS A 197 2.54 -23.21 -0.53
C LYS A 197 3.16 -21.92 0.02
N LYS A 198 2.34 -20.96 0.44
CA LYS A 198 2.81 -19.70 1.04
C LYS A 198 3.36 -19.90 2.45
N ALA A 199 2.73 -20.74 3.27
CA ALA A 199 3.21 -21.09 4.60
C ALA A 199 4.58 -21.80 4.55
N GLY A 200 4.82 -22.61 3.52
CA GLY A 200 6.08 -23.33 3.31
C GLY A 200 7.25 -22.49 2.79
N ARG A 201 7.04 -21.24 2.36
CA ARG A 201 8.05 -20.37 1.71
C ARG A 201 8.79 -20.98 0.49
N ASP A 202 8.31 -22.08 -0.07
CA ASP A 202 8.99 -22.84 -1.13
C ASP A 202 8.24 -22.78 -2.46
N LEU A 203 8.00 -21.56 -2.94
CA LEU A 203 7.50 -21.29 -4.29
C LEU A 203 8.68 -21.14 -5.27
N GLY A 204 9.49 -22.18 -5.41
CA GLY A 204 10.38 -22.40 -6.57
C GLY A 204 11.12 -21.16 -7.10
N GLY A 205 11.71 -20.35 -6.22
CA GLY A 205 12.60 -19.25 -6.61
C GLY A 205 11.95 -17.94 -7.09
N ILE A 206 10.62 -17.80 -7.07
CA ILE A 206 9.98 -16.49 -7.29
C ILE A 206 9.65 -15.88 -5.93
N PRO A 207 10.44 -14.93 -5.41
CA PRO A 207 10.07 -14.21 -4.21
C PRO A 207 8.76 -13.44 -4.48
N ILE A 208 7.66 -13.91 -3.91
CA ILE A 208 6.44 -13.12 -3.79
C ILE A 208 6.77 -12.00 -2.81
N TYR A 209 7.22 -10.87 -3.34
CA TYR A 209 7.33 -9.63 -2.58
C TYR A 209 5.92 -9.04 -2.46
N GLY A 210 5.38 -8.94 -1.25
CA GLY A 210 4.20 -8.12 -0.98
C GLY A 210 2.86 -8.82 -1.16
N ASP A 211 2.61 -9.87 -0.38
CA ASP A 211 1.22 -10.15 -0.02
C ASP A 211 0.65 -9.03 0.88
N TYR A 212 -0.64 -9.10 1.14
CA TYR A 212 -1.35 -8.14 2.00
C TYR A 212 -0.63 -7.91 3.34
N GLU A 213 -0.18 -8.97 4.01
CA GLU A 213 0.40 -8.91 5.35
C GLU A 213 1.74 -8.18 5.33
N GLU A 214 2.62 -8.50 4.37
CA GLU A 214 3.92 -7.83 4.23
C GLU A 214 3.75 -6.34 3.90
N VAL A 215 2.85 -6.00 2.97
CA VAL A 215 2.60 -4.59 2.61
C VAL A 215 1.98 -3.83 3.80
N SER A 216 0.97 -4.40 4.45
CA SER A 216 0.31 -3.78 5.60
C SER A 216 1.28 -3.55 6.77
N HIS A 217 2.16 -4.51 7.03
CA HIS A 217 3.21 -4.39 8.05
C HIS A 217 4.21 -3.27 7.72
N HIS A 218 4.69 -3.19 6.47
CA HIS A 218 5.59 -2.11 6.05
C HIS A 218 4.98 -0.72 6.23
N ILE A 219 3.70 -0.56 5.87
CA ILE A 219 3.00 0.72 5.99
C ILE A 219 2.74 1.08 7.45
N SER A 220 2.41 0.10 8.28
CA SER A 220 2.19 0.31 9.72
C SER A 220 3.47 0.77 10.41
N ASN A 221 4.60 0.11 10.13
CA ASN A 221 5.90 0.50 10.67
C ASN A 221 6.32 1.91 10.20
N GLU A 222 6.06 2.24 8.92
CA GLU A 222 6.35 3.57 8.41
C GLU A 222 5.47 4.64 9.09
N LEU A 223 4.18 4.37 9.27
CA LEU A 223 3.27 5.28 9.99
C LEU A 223 3.67 5.45 11.46
N GLU A 224 4.14 4.40 12.11
CA GLU A 224 4.64 4.45 13.49
C GLU A 224 5.92 5.28 13.58
N SER A 225 6.85 5.11 12.62
CA SER A 225 8.05 5.94 12.53
C SER A 225 7.75 7.43 12.37
N LEU A 226 6.62 7.77 11.75
CA LEU A 226 6.12 9.15 11.62
C LEU A 226 5.33 9.63 12.85
N ARG A 227 4.87 8.74 13.74
CA ARG A 227 4.25 9.17 15.01
C ARG A 227 5.30 9.57 16.03
N ILE A 228 6.46 8.94 15.96
CA ILE A 228 7.63 9.33 16.72
C ILE A 228 8.08 10.67 16.12
N LEU A 229 7.82 11.78 16.81
CA LEU A 229 8.53 13.03 16.54
C LEU A 229 10.01 12.65 16.41
N PRO A 230 10.66 12.84 15.25
CA PRO A 230 12.07 12.53 15.13
C PRO A 230 12.75 13.28 16.25
N HIS A 231 13.28 12.48 17.17
CA HIS A 231 13.71 12.82 18.50
C HIS A 231 14.04 14.31 18.62
N TRP A 232 13.13 15.10 19.18
CA TRP A 232 13.49 16.45 19.63
C TRP A 232 14.72 16.37 20.55
N THR A 233 14.88 15.23 21.24
CA THR A 233 16.08 14.81 21.95
C THR A 233 17.34 14.72 21.07
N ASP A 234 17.31 14.11 19.88
CA ASP A 234 18.46 14.01 18.96
C ASP A 234 18.78 15.37 18.35
N LEU A 235 17.75 16.16 18.04
CA LEU A 235 17.92 17.53 17.56
C LEU A 235 18.51 18.41 18.68
N LYS A 236 18.11 18.18 19.93
CA LYS A 236 18.61 18.89 21.11
C LYS A 236 20.04 18.46 21.45
N GLU A 237 20.35 17.17 21.36
CA GLU A 237 21.70 16.61 21.53
C GLU A 237 22.66 17.15 20.46
N LYS A 238 22.22 17.20 19.19
CA LYS A 238 23.04 17.72 18.09
C LYS A 238 23.16 19.26 18.05
N LEU A 239 22.12 20.00 18.43
CA LEU A 239 22.15 21.47 18.43
C LEU A 239 22.74 22.07 19.71
N PHE A 240 22.59 21.39 20.86
CA PHE A 240 23.02 21.92 22.15
C PHE A 240 24.12 21.09 22.85
N GLY A 241 24.53 19.94 22.29
CA GLY A 241 25.70 19.19 22.76
C GLY A 241 25.61 18.70 24.20
N TYR A 242 24.41 18.31 24.67
CA TYR A 242 24.17 17.72 25.98
C TYR A 242 23.76 16.28 25.87
#